data_AF-A0A534NET9-F1
#
_entry.id   AF-A0A534NET9-F1
#
_cell.length_a   1.000
_cell.length_b   1.000
_cell.length_c   1.000
_cell.angle_alpha   90.00
_cell.angle_beta   90.00
_cell.angle_gamma   90.00
#
_symmetry.space_group_name_H-M   'P 1'
#
loop_
_entity.id
_entity.type
_entity.pdbx_description
1 polymer ?
#
loop_
_entity_poly.entity_id
_entity_poly.type
_entity_poly.pdbx_seq_one_letter_code
_entity_poly.pdbx_strand_id
1 'polypeptide(L)'
;MLRSFAGRSLADRPATARDVRRGTWERWPGKRGRVHGASGWASATLPPFLDGGLALAESASSVLRPSRTSSTVGIVANPASGRDIRRLVSQASVFPTTEKSNMVQRMLGALGALGVDRVLMMPELTGICAGVHRAGQRLRASPEVRWPQVQVLDTRSEESVRDTLEAVDRMIAEGVAVIIVLGGDGTHRAVASRCGAVPLATLSSGTNNVFPDLREATVTGLAAGLVALGRVPAGIALRRQKLLRIATSTPGQPEEIALVDACVSSLRHVGARALWQPGTISELAVTFAEPDAIGLSSVAGLLHPVGRQEPHGLLLRLAPPRSAQARMTVAAPIAPGLIAEVGVAALEVLVPGRSIALQARSGTLALDGERELEFSAAELAVTLDLCGPFTIDVPATLSWAARHGVLRTDDKAHGNGSPHREEPLFT
;
A
#
# COMPACT_ATOMS: atom_id res chain seq x y z
N MET A 1 3.19 38.33 -51.58
CA MET A 1 4.31 38.25 -52.56
C MET A 1 5.20 37.07 -52.15
N LEU A 2 4.87 35.83 -52.52
CA LEU A 2 5.18 35.11 -53.78
C LEU A 2 6.69 34.89 -54.05
N ARG A 3 7.17 33.66 -53.77
CA ARG A 3 7.93 32.70 -54.61
C ARG A 3 8.57 31.65 -53.68
N SER A 4 8.06 30.43 -53.49
CA SER A 4 8.02 29.25 -54.37
C SER A 4 9.38 28.85 -54.93
N PHE A 5 9.91 27.69 -54.49
CA PHE A 5 10.24 26.58 -55.39
C PHE A 5 10.26 25.25 -54.63
N ALA A 6 9.47 24.30 -55.14
CA ALA A 6 9.45 22.90 -54.75
C ALA A 6 9.81 22.05 -55.98
N GLY A 7 10.45 20.89 -55.77
CA GLY A 7 10.17 19.72 -56.60
C GLY A 7 11.34 18.81 -56.99
N ARG A 8 11.18 17.53 -56.57
CA ARG A 8 11.60 16.25 -57.19
C ARG A 8 13.02 15.74 -56.88
N SER A 9 13.33 14.44 -56.85
CA SER A 9 12.65 13.15 -56.62
C SER A 9 13.71 12.04 -56.84
N LEU A 10 13.71 11.03 -55.96
CA LEU A 10 14.18 9.63 -56.03
C LEU A 10 15.31 9.14 -56.98
N ALA A 11 16.27 8.47 -56.31
CA ALA A 11 16.81 7.10 -56.52
C ALA A 11 17.49 6.69 -57.85
N ASP A 12 18.76 6.27 -57.77
CA ASP A 12 19.18 4.85 -57.86
C ASP A 12 20.71 4.72 -57.98
N ARG A 13 21.33 3.81 -57.19
CA ARG A 13 22.13 2.66 -57.68
C ARG A 13 22.77 1.85 -56.53
N PRO A 14 23.07 0.55 -56.77
CA PRO A 14 23.12 -0.50 -55.75
C PRO A 14 24.55 -0.88 -55.32
N ALA A 15 24.66 -1.58 -54.18
CA ALA A 15 25.85 -2.37 -53.86
C ALA A 15 25.45 -3.74 -53.27
N THR A 16 25.94 -4.76 -53.94
CA THR A 16 25.86 -6.20 -53.69
C THR A 16 26.78 -6.66 -52.57
N ALA A 17 26.39 -7.68 -51.79
CA ALA A 17 27.30 -8.76 -51.36
C ALA A 17 26.51 -9.95 -50.75
N ARG A 18 26.62 -11.10 -51.41
CA ARG A 18 26.46 -12.45 -50.83
C ARG A 18 27.79 -12.85 -50.19
N ASP A 19 27.76 -13.53 -49.05
CA ASP A 19 28.34 -14.87 -48.81
C ASP A 19 28.46 -15.16 -47.29
N VAL A 20 27.77 -16.16 -46.74
CA VAL A 20 28.12 -17.60 -46.58
C VAL A 20 28.75 -17.90 -45.20
N ARG A 21 28.09 -18.82 -44.47
CA ARG A 21 28.58 -19.99 -43.69
C ARG A 21 27.67 -20.23 -42.48
N ARG A 22 26.74 -21.19 -42.56
CA ARG A 22 26.88 -22.61 -42.14
C ARG A 22 27.31 -22.77 -40.68
N GLY A 23 26.32 -23.06 -39.83
CA GLY A 23 26.47 -23.77 -38.56
C GLY A 23 25.38 -24.83 -38.48
N THR A 24 25.79 -26.08 -38.66
CA THR A 24 25.00 -27.32 -38.64
C THR A 24 24.53 -27.66 -37.23
N TRP A 25 23.27 -28.08 -37.08
CA TRP A 25 22.87 -28.99 -36.01
C TRP A 25 21.91 -30.06 -36.54
N GLU A 26 22.11 -31.26 -36.01
CA GLU A 26 21.76 -32.56 -36.56
C GLU A 26 20.27 -32.92 -36.48
N ARG A 27 19.87 -33.81 -37.39
CA ARG A 27 18.56 -34.47 -37.43
C ARG A 27 18.43 -35.48 -36.29
N TRP A 28 17.24 -35.52 -35.68
CA TRP A 28 16.68 -36.73 -35.09
C TRP A 28 15.42 -37.18 -35.88
N PRO A 29 15.15 -38.49 -35.96
CA PRO A 29 14.30 -39.07 -37.00
C PRO A 29 12.81 -38.93 -36.67
N GLY A 30 12.01 -38.82 -37.74
CA GLY A 30 10.57 -38.70 -37.65
C GLY A 30 9.85 -40.00 -37.30
N LYS A 31 8.65 -39.85 -36.76
CA LYS A 31 7.51 -40.70 -37.09
C LYS A 31 6.30 -39.82 -37.35
N ARG A 32 5.61 -40.15 -38.45
CA ARG A 32 4.39 -39.52 -38.95
C ARG A 32 3.24 -39.80 -37.97
N GLY A 33 2.45 -38.76 -37.69
CA GLY A 33 1.12 -38.86 -37.09
C GLY A 33 0.41 -37.55 -37.31
N ARG A 34 -0.62 -37.56 -38.16
CA ARG A 34 -1.39 -36.39 -38.57
C ARG A 34 -2.66 -36.35 -37.69
N VAL A 35 -3.09 -35.12 -37.37
CA VAL A 35 -4.48 -34.67 -37.14
C VAL A 35 -4.92 -34.34 -35.69
N HIS A 36 -5.11 -33.01 -35.52
CA HIS A 36 -6.07 -32.20 -34.72
C HIS A 36 -6.04 -32.17 -33.17
N GLY A 37 -5.67 -30.98 -32.67
CA GLY A 37 -6.61 -30.12 -31.92
C GLY A 37 -6.59 -30.21 -30.40
N ALA A 38 -5.84 -29.31 -29.75
CA ALA A 38 -6.22 -28.53 -28.54
C ALA A 38 -4.96 -27.95 -27.90
N SER A 39 -4.92 -26.62 -27.77
CA SER A 39 -3.86 -25.85 -27.11
C SER A 39 -3.98 -25.98 -25.59
N GLY A 40 -3.11 -26.79 -24.97
CA GLY A 40 -2.88 -26.79 -23.52
C GLY A 40 -1.64 -25.94 -23.20
N TRP A 41 -1.82 -24.87 -22.41
CA TRP A 41 -0.71 -24.15 -21.81
C TRP A 41 -0.25 -24.93 -20.58
N ALA A 42 1.02 -25.37 -20.61
CA ALA A 42 1.63 -26.15 -19.54
C ALA A 42 1.83 -25.30 -18.28
N SER A 43 1.33 -25.83 -17.15
CA SER A 43 1.60 -25.38 -15.80
C SER A 43 3.11 -25.53 -15.50
N ALA A 44 3.78 -24.41 -15.18
CA ALA A 44 5.12 -24.43 -14.63
C ALA A 44 5.04 -24.79 -13.15
N THR A 45 5.62 -25.93 -12.78
CA THR A 45 5.68 -26.46 -11.42
C THR A 45 6.75 -25.72 -10.62
N LEU A 46 6.37 -25.10 -9.50
CA LEU A 46 7.30 -24.47 -8.55
C LEU A 46 8.03 -25.55 -7.72
N PRO A 47 9.31 -25.33 -7.32
CA PRO A 47 10.05 -26.28 -6.49
C PRO A 47 9.52 -26.29 -5.03
N PRO A 48 9.64 -27.43 -4.33
CA PRO A 48 9.13 -27.56 -2.96
C PRO A 48 10.08 -26.87 -1.97
N PHE A 49 9.59 -25.86 -1.24
CA PHE A 49 10.29 -25.31 -0.09
C PHE A 49 9.89 -26.08 1.17
N LEU A 50 10.90 -26.60 1.84
CA LEU A 50 10.85 -27.36 3.09
C LEU A 50 10.34 -26.52 4.26
N ASP A 51 9.62 -27.21 5.15
CA ASP A 51 9.12 -26.82 6.46
C ASP A 51 10.11 -25.97 7.29
N GLY A 52 9.86 -24.66 7.35
CA GLY A 52 10.50 -23.74 8.30
C GLY A 52 9.53 -22.81 9.04
N GLY A 53 8.23 -22.93 8.77
CA GLY A 53 7.21 -21.95 9.21
C GLY A 53 6.85 -21.97 10.70
N LEU A 54 7.17 -23.04 11.43
CA LEU A 54 6.78 -23.17 12.83
C LEU A 54 7.71 -22.47 13.83
N ALA A 55 8.96 -22.19 13.47
CA ALA A 55 9.94 -21.62 14.42
C ALA A 55 9.83 -20.08 14.60
N LEU A 56 9.19 -19.36 13.67
CA LEU A 56 9.06 -17.90 13.75
C LEU A 56 7.85 -17.45 14.59
N ALA A 57 6.82 -18.28 14.71
CA ALA A 57 5.61 -17.96 15.47
C ALA A 57 5.84 -17.89 17.00
N GLU A 58 6.76 -18.69 17.54
CA GLU A 58 7.05 -18.71 18.98
C GLU A 58 7.81 -17.46 19.44
N SER A 59 8.65 -16.89 18.58
CA SER A 59 9.44 -15.69 18.90
C SER A 59 8.57 -14.43 19.03
N ALA A 60 7.49 -14.32 18.25
CA ALA A 60 6.54 -13.20 18.30
C ALA A 60 5.69 -13.20 19.57
N SER A 61 5.44 -14.36 20.18
CA SER A 61 4.61 -14.48 21.38
C SER A 61 5.32 -13.97 22.65
N SER A 62 6.65 -13.84 22.65
CA SER A 62 7.40 -13.37 23.83
C SER A 62 7.56 -11.84 23.90
N VAL A 63 7.39 -11.13 22.78
CA VAL A 63 7.57 -9.66 22.68
C VAL A 63 6.31 -8.90 23.10
N LEU A 64 5.15 -9.57 23.17
CA LEU A 64 3.86 -8.98 23.56
C LEU A 64 3.35 -9.58 24.86
N ARG A 65 4.13 -9.48 25.95
CA ARG A 65 3.55 -9.64 27.30
C ARG A 65 2.73 -8.39 27.61
N PRO A 66 1.43 -8.49 27.95
CA PRO A 66 0.66 -7.33 28.37
C PRO A 66 1.15 -6.91 29.75
N SER A 67 2.09 -5.97 29.83
CA SER A 67 2.21 -5.13 31.01
C SER A 67 0.89 -4.35 31.14
N ARG A 68 0.35 -4.23 32.36
CA ARG A 68 -0.84 -3.41 32.68
C ARG A 68 -0.56 -1.90 32.54
N THR A 69 0.05 -1.51 31.43
CA THR A 69 0.38 -0.14 31.06
C THR A 69 -0.75 0.35 30.16
N SER A 70 -1.50 1.35 30.64
CA SER A 70 -2.60 2.07 29.97
C SER A 70 -2.72 1.83 28.46
N SER A 71 -3.90 1.42 28.00
CA SER A 71 -4.15 1.19 26.58
C SER A 71 -4.15 2.52 25.83
N THR A 72 -2.99 2.95 25.35
CA THR A 72 -2.84 4.18 24.58
C THR A 72 -2.88 3.87 23.09
N VAL A 73 -3.70 4.60 22.35
CA VAL A 73 -3.79 4.49 20.88
C VAL A 73 -3.30 5.79 20.24
N GLY A 74 -2.45 5.67 19.23
CA GLY A 74 -2.05 6.80 18.39
C GLY A 74 -3.05 7.03 17.26
N ILE A 75 -3.32 8.28 16.89
CA ILE A 75 -4.06 8.65 15.69
C ILE A 75 -3.23 9.64 14.87
N VAL A 76 -2.82 9.20 13.69
CA VAL A 76 -2.19 10.04 12.67
C VAL A 76 -3.25 10.39 11.64
N ALA A 77 -3.73 11.63 11.67
CA ALA A 77 -4.70 12.14 10.70
C ALA A 77 -4.06 13.26 9.87
N ASN A 78 -3.54 12.91 8.70
CA ASN A 78 -2.83 13.87 7.87
C ASN A 78 -3.80 14.84 7.16
N PRO A 79 -3.74 16.15 7.44
CA PRO A 79 -4.63 17.10 6.78
C PRO A 79 -4.36 17.23 5.27
N ALA A 80 -3.11 17.03 4.84
CA ALA A 80 -2.69 17.13 3.45
C ALA A 80 -3.05 15.89 2.61
N SER A 81 -3.42 14.77 3.22
CA SER A 81 -3.81 13.56 2.47
C SER A 81 -5.05 13.80 1.59
N GLY A 82 -5.11 13.16 0.43
CA GLY A 82 -6.18 13.41 -0.55
C GLY A 82 -6.08 14.78 -1.23
N ARG A 83 -4.93 15.49 -1.06
CA ARG A 83 -4.61 16.72 -1.80
C ARG A 83 -3.85 16.52 -3.12
N ASP A 84 -3.56 15.28 -3.47
CA ASP A 84 -2.82 14.88 -4.67
C ASP A 84 -3.35 15.56 -5.94
N ILE A 85 -2.42 16.04 -6.78
CA ILE A 85 -2.69 16.68 -8.07
C ILE A 85 -3.41 15.75 -9.06
N ARG A 86 -3.33 14.41 -8.91
CA ARG A 86 -4.14 13.45 -9.71
C ARG A 86 -5.61 13.81 -9.75
N ARG A 87 -6.15 14.28 -8.64
CA ARG A 87 -7.58 14.63 -8.56
C ARG A 87 -7.96 15.84 -9.40
N LEU A 88 -7.01 16.69 -9.80
CA LEU A 88 -7.29 17.79 -10.72
C LEU A 88 -7.49 17.28 -12.15
N VAL A 89 -6.99 16.09 -12.44
CA VAL A 89 -7.06 15.45 -13.77
C VAL A 89 -7.97 14.23 -13.80
N SER A 90 -8.58 13.84 -12.67
CA SER A 90 -9.46 12.68 -12.53
C SER A 90 -10.70 12.98 -11.68
N GLN A 91 -11.74 12.15 -11.75
CA GLN A 91 -12.98 12.32 -10.96
C GLN A 91 -12.84 11.73 -9.54
N ALA A 92 -11.70 11.95 -8.88
CA ALA A 92 -11.43 11.38 -7.56
C ALA A 92 -12.21 12.12 -6.46
N SER A 93 -12.77 11.39 -5.50
CA SER A 93 -13.46 11.99 -4.36
C SER A 93 -12.46 12.62 -3.39
N VAL A 94 -12.78 13.81 -2.89
CA VAL A 94 -11.99 14.51 -1.88
C VAL A 94 -12.68 14.38 -0.53
N PHE A 95 -11.92 14.00 0.49
CA PHE A 95 -12.40 13.99 1.88
C PHE A 95 -12.11 15.36 2.50
N PRO A 96 -13.13 16.20 2.76
CA PRO A 96 -12.92 17.49 3.39
C PRO A 96 -12.33 17.31 4.79
N THR A 97 -11.63 18.33 5.29
CA THR A 97 -11.10 18.32 6.66
C THR A 97 -12.19 18.07 7.70
N THR A 98 -13.42 18.56 7.46
CA THR A 98 -14.57 18.30 8.32
C THR A 98 -14.92 16.82 8.37
N GLU A 99 -14.86 16.10 7.25
CA GLU A 99 -15.11 14.67 7.25
C GLU A 99 -13.99 13.89 7.92
N LYS A 100 -12.72 14.26 7.71
CA LYS A 100 -11.60 13.67 8.46
C LYS A 100 -11.77 13.86 9.97
N SER A 101 -12.17 15.05 10.40
CA SER A 101 -12.55 15.34 11.79
C SER A 101 -13.66 14.40 12.26
N ASN A 102 -14.75 14.25 11.49
CA ASN A 102 -15.86 13.37 11.85
C ASN A 102 -15.42 11.90 11.96
N MET A 103 -14.58 11.43 11.05
CA MET A 103 -14.00 10.08 11.08
C MET A 103 -13.21 9.86 12.37
N VAL A 104 -12.39 10.82 12.80
CA VAL A 104 -11.66 10.74 14.08
C VAL A 104 -12.64 10.68 15.26
N GLN A 105 -13.68 11.51 15.27
CA GLN A 105 -14.70 11.49 16.33
C GLN A 105 -15.42 10.13 16.41
N ARG A 106 -15.73 9.51 15.26
CA ARG A 106 -16.33 8.17 15.18
C ARG A 106 -15.40 7.09 15.73
N MET A 107 -14.10 7.16 15.41
CA MET A 107 -13.08 6.28 16.01
C MET A 107 -13.01 6.45 17.53
N LEU A 108 -12.99 7.69 18.03
CA LEU A 108 -12.95 7.99 19.47
C LEU A 108 -14.17 7.44 20.21
N GLY A 109 -15.35 7.49 19.60
CA GLY A 109 -16.55 6.85 20.13
C GLY A 109 -16.38 5.34 20.31
N ALA A 110 -15.86 4.64 19.30
CA ALA A 110 -15.61 3.19 19.37
C ALA A 110 -14.54 2.84 20.42
N LEU A 111 -13.42 3.57 20.44
CA LEU A 111 -12.33 3.37 21.40
C LEU A 111 -12.81 3.57 22.84
N GLY A 112 -13.58 4.64 23.07
CA GLY A 112 -14.12 4.95 24.39
C GLY A 112 -15.18 3.94 24.85
N ALA A 113 -16.04 3.45 23.95
CA ALA A 113 -17.00 2.38 24.25
C ALA A 113 -16.32 1.07 24.68
N LEU A 114 -15.12 0.79 24.14
CA LEU A 114 -14.31 -0.37 24.53
C LEU A 114 -13.55 -0.18 25.86
N GLY A 115 -13.40 1.07 26.31
CA GLY A 115 -12.64 1.42 27.52
C GLY A 115 -11.16 1.67 27.25
N VAL A 116 -10.79 2.20 26.08
CA VAL A 116 -9.44 2.71 25.83
C VAL A 116 -9.21 3.95 26.70
N ASP A 117 -8.09 3.98 27.43
CA ASP A 117 -7.80 5.06 28.39
C ASP A 117 -7.42 6.38 27.71
N ARG A 118 -6.45 6.32 26.77
CA ARG A 118 -5.78 7.51 26.22
C ARG A 118 -5.63 7.41 24.71
N VAL A 119 -5.77 8.55 24.04
CA VAL A 119 -5.47 8.70 22.62
C VAL A 119 -4.48 9.85 22.42
N LEU A 120 -3.41 9.57 21.70
CA LEU A 120 -2.44 10.57 21.25
C LEU A 120 -2.75 10.96 19.81
N MET A 121 -2.90 12.25 19.53
CA MET A 121 -3.18 12.77 18.19
C MET A 121 -1.99 13.55 17.65
N MET A 122 -1.68 13.33 16.37
CA MET A 122 -0.76 14.19 15.61
C MET A 122 -1.32 15.63 15.53
N PRO A 123 -0.53 16.67 15.82
CA PRO A 123 -0.96 18.06 15.67
C PRO A 123 -1.11 18.43 14.20
N GLU A 124 -2.01 19.38 13.92
CA GLU A 124 -2.25 19.90 12.58
C GLU A 124 -2.90 21.29 12.65
N LEU A 125 -2.78 22.07 11.56
CA LEU A 125 -3.23 23.46 11.51
C LEU A 125 -4.55 23.69 10.74
N THR A 126 -5.19 22.63 10.24
CA THR A 126 -6.36 22.72 9.34
C THR A 126 -7.71 22.53 10.03
N GLY A 127 -7.73 22.10 11.31
CA GLY A 127 -8.92 22.11 12.16
C GLY A 127 -9.52 20.73 12.49
N ILE A 128 -8.84 19.63 12.15
CA ILE A 128 -9.17 18.28 12.64
C ILE A 128 -9.10 18.24 14.17
N CYS A 129 -7.97 18.62 14.76
CA CYS A 129 -7.79 18.62 16.22
C CYS A 129 -8.76 19.59 16.91
N ALA A 130 -8.96 20.77 16.31
CA ALA A 130 -9.92 21.75 16.82
C ALA A 130 -11.36 21.23 16.78
N GLY A 131 -11.74 20.50 15.72
CA GLY A 131 -13.05 19.86 15.58
C GLY A 131 -13.28 18.79 16.66
N VAL A 132 -12.29 17.93 16.88
CA VAL A 132 -12.29 16.91 17.94
C VAL A 132 -12.41 17.57 19.32
N HIS A 133 -11.62 18.61 19.60
CA HIS A 133 -11.67 19.32 20.88
C HIS A 133 -13.06 19.91 21.17
N ARG A 134 -13.66 20.62 20.20
CA ARG A 134 -15.03 21.17 20.34
C ARG A 134 -16.08 20.09 20.55
N ALA A 135 -15.97 18.97 19.84
CA ALA A 135 -16.88 17.84 20.02
C ALA A 135 -16.73 17.19 21.40
N GLY A 136 -15.49 17.01 21.88
CA GLY A 136 -15.21 16.50 23.23
C GLY A 136 -15.78 17.38 24.33
N GLN A 137 -15.73 18.71 24.19
CA GLN A 137 -16.37 19.64 25.13
C GLN A 137 -17.89 19.45 25.21
N ARG A 138 -18.56 19.26 24.07
CA ARG A 138 -20.01 18.98 24.02
C ARG A 138 -20.36 17.64 24.67
N LEU A 139 -19.53 16.61 24.46
CA LEU A 139 -19.75 15.28 25.03
C LEU A 139 -19.57 15.24 26.54
N ARG A 140 -18.69 16.08 27.13
CA ARG A 140 -18.58 16.20 28.59
C ARG A 140 -19.88 16.64 29.26
N ALA A 141 -20.81 17.25 28.51
CA ALA A 141 -22.14 17.61 28.99
C ALA A 141 -23.17 16.46 28.87
N SER A 142 -22.83 15.32 28.27
CA SER A 142 -23.71 14.16 28.10
C SER A 142 -23.11 12.89 28.72
N PRO A 143 -23.83 12.18 29.62
CA PRO A 143 -23.29 11.02 30.33
C PRO A 143 -23.17 9.73 29.50
N GLU A 144 -23.79 9.65 28.33
CA GLU A 144 -24.00 8.39 27.59
C GLU A 144 -22.83 7.98 26.68
N VAL A 145 -22.00 8.93 26.22
CA VAL A 145 -20.88 8.65 25.32
C VAL A 145 -19.58 9.12 25.97
N ARG A 146 -18.70 8.15 26.28
CA ARG A 146 -17.38 8.43 26.86
C ARG A 146 -16.32 8.28 25.80
N TRP A 147 -15.50 9.31 25.63
CA TRP A 147 -14.28 9.24 24.83
C TRP A 147 -13.07 8.94 25.72
N PRO A 148 -12.00 8.34 25.16
CA PRO A 148 -10.70 8.29 25.83
C PRO A 148 -10.19 9.70 26.14
N GLN A 149 -9.22 9.82 27.04
CA GLN A 149 -8.47 11.07 27.21
C GLN A 149 -7.71 11.38 25.91
N VAL A 150 -8.17 12.39 25.18
CA VAL A 150 -7.51 12.86 23.96
C VAL A 150 -6.43 13.87 24.30
N GLN A 151 -5.20 13.59 23.89
CA GLN A 151 -4.06 14.47 24.01
C GLN A 151 -3.48 14.71 22.60
N VAL A 152 -3.38 15.97 22.19
CA VAL A 152 -2.61 16.34 21.00
C VAL A 152 -1.14 16.40 21.39
N LEU A 153 -0.26 15.83 20.58
CA LEU A 153 1.19 15.86 20.85
C LEU A 153 1.69 17.30 20.82
N ASP A 154 2.58 17.63 21.76
CA ASP A 154 3.19 18.96 21.88
C ASP A 154 4.39 19.08 20.92
N THR A 155 4.08 19.12 19.63
CA THR A 155 5.06 19.36 18.57
C THR A 155 4.55 20.44 17.62
N ARG A 156 5.47 21.24 17.08
CA ARG A 156 5.14 22.27 16.09
C ARG A 156 4.89 21.61 14.74
N SER A 157 3.74 21.89 14.14
CA SER A 157 3.43 21.48 12.76
C SER A 157 4.16 22.38 11.76
N GLU A 158 4.91 21.76 10.84
CA GLU A 158 5.56 22.38 9.67
C GLU A 158 4.76 22.18 8.37
N GLU A 159 3.60 21.52 8.43
CA GLU A 159 2.76 21.15 7.28
C GLU A 159 3.50 20.28 6.25
N SER A 160 4.33 19.36 6.75
CA SER A 160 5.16 18.49 5.92
C SER A 160 5.12 17.03 6.39
N VAL A 161 5.70 16.13 5.58
CA VAL A 161 5.87 14.72 5.97
C VAL A 161 6.62 14.58 7.30
N ARG A 162 7.46 15.55 7.67
CA ARG A 162 8.18 15.54 8.96
C ARG A 162 7.24 15.51 10.15
N ASP A 163 6.08 16.16 10.07
CA ASP A 163 5.09 16.17 11.15
C ASP A 163 4.56 14.75 11.42
N THR A 164 4.35 13.96 10.35
CA THR A 164 3.94 12.56 10.46
C THR A 164 5.05 11.71 11.07
N LEU A 165 6.29 11.88 10.64
CA LEU A 165 7.42 11.12 11.15
C LEU A 165 7.65 11.40 12.65
N GLU A 166 7.72 12.67 13.03
CA GLU A 166 7.91 13.09 14.44
C GLU A 166 6.75 12.61 15.31
N ALA A 167 5.50 12.70 14.84
CA ALA A 167 4.36 12.22 15.60
C ALA A 167 4.42 10.71 15.86
N VAL A 168 4.83 9.91 14.87
CA VAL A 168 5.00 8.46 15.04
C VAL A 168 6.13 8.16 16.01
N ASP A 169 7.28 8.83 15.88
CA ASP A 169 8.41 8.66 16.80
C ASP A 169 8.00 8.97 18.25
N ARG A 170 7.21 10.04 18.48
CA ARG A 170 6.65 10.38 19.79
C ARG A 170 5.65 9.35 20.30
N MET A 171 4.74 8.87 19.45
CA MET A 171 3.77 7.83 19.81
C MET A 171 4.47 6.54 20.24
N ILE A 172 5.53 6.15 19.55
CA ILE A 172 6.34 4.97 19.92
C ILE A 172 7.04 5.20 21.26
N ALA A 173 7.65 6.37 21.46
CA ALA A 173 8.29 6.72 22.73
C ALA A 173 7.30 6.70 23.92
N GLU A 174 6.03 7.06 23.66
CA GLU A 174 4.92 7.01 24.62
C GLU A 174 4.29 5.61 24.77
N GLY A 175 4.78 4.61 24.03
CA GLY A 175 4.35 3.21 24.16
C GLY A 175 2.93 2.94 23.66
N VAL A 176 2.48 3.58 22.57
CA VAL A 176 1.16 3.26 22.00
C VAL A 176 1.07 1.79 21.56
N ALA A 177 -0.09 1.17 21.81
CA ALA A 177 -0.33 -0.23 21.45
C ALA A 177 -0.71 -0.41 19.97
N VAL A 178 -1.34 0.61 19.38
CA VAL A 178 -1.80 0.65 17.98
C VAL A 178 -1.70 2.08 17.48
N ILE A 179 -1.38 2.27 16.19
CA ILE A 179 -1.52 3.55 15.50
C ILE A 179 -2.63 3.44 14.46
N ILE A 180 -3.67 4.25 14.59
CA ILE A 180 -4.67 4.42 13.54
C ILE A 180 -4.18 5.50 12.57
N VAL A 181 -4.09 5.16 11.29
CA VAL A 181 -3.62 6.07 10.24
C VAL A 181 -4.78 6.44 9.34
N LEU A 182 -5.17 7.72 9.36
CA LEU A 182 -6.13 8.30 8.43
C LEU A 182 -5.38 9.11 7.39
N GLY A 183 -5.25 8.55 6.18
CA GLY A 183 -4.44 9.17 5.14
C GLY A 183 -4.50 8.45 3.80
N GLY A 184 -3.62 8.87 2.88
CA GLY A 184 -3.38 8.15 1.62
C GLY A 184 -2.13 7.28 1.68
N ASP A 185 -1.72 6.73 0.54
CA ASP A 185 -0.58 5.80 0.45
C ASP A 185 0.72 6.44 0.97
N GLY A 186 1.02 7.68 0.58
CA GLY A 186 2.21 8.40 1.07
C GLY A 186 2.22 8.65 2.59
N THR A 187 1.04 8.80 3.21
CA THR A 187 0.94 8.92 4.68
C THR A 187 1.22 7.58 5.34
N HIS A 188 0.64 6.50 4.82
CA HIS A 188 0.89 5.15 5.32
C HIS A 188 2.35 4.75 5.17
N ARG A 189 3.01 5.10 4.05
CA ARG A 189 4.45 4.89 3.87
C ARG A 189 5.27 5.62 4.93
N ALA A 190 4.98 6.89 5.18
CA ALA A 190 5.68 7.69 6.19
C ALA A 190 5.52 7.09 7.59
N VAL A 191 4.33 6.62 7.95
CA VAL A 191 4.11 5.92 9.22
C VAL A 191 4.84 4.58 9.26
N ALA A 192 4.77 3.79 8.19
CA ALA A 192 5.38 2.47 8.11
C ALA A 192 6.91 2.50 8.21
N SER A 193 7.57 3.59 7.78
CA SER A 193 9.03 3.73 7.92
C SER A 193 9.49 3.98 9.36
N ARG A 194 8.57 4.34 10.26
CA ARG A 194 8.87 4.69 11.65
C ARG A 194 8.19 3.79 12.69
N CYS A 195 7.04 3.18 12.36
CA CYS A 195 6.20 2.48 13.34
C CYS A 195 6.84 1.26 14.03
N GLY A 196 7.92 0.71 13.47
CA GLY A 196 8.56 -0.50 13.99
C GLY A 196 7.56 -1.66 14.08
N ALA A 197 7.43 -2.26 15.25
CA ALA A 197 6.51 -3.37 15.50
C ALA A 197 5.07 -2.93 15.87
N VAL A 198 4.82 -1.62 16.04
CA VAL A 198 3.49 -1.14 16.42
C VAL A 198 2.51 -1.36 15.26
N PRO A 199 1.40 -2.09 15.47
CA PRO A 199 0.45 -2.40 14.41
C PRO A 199 -0.33 -1.16 13.96
N LEU A 200 -0.65 -1.13 12.67
CA LEU A 200 -1.38 -0.05 12.02
C LEU A 200 -2.83 -0.44 11.74
N ALA A 201 -3.77 0.37 12.22
CA ALA A 201 -5.14 0.37 11.69
C ALA A 201 -5.19 1.36 10.53
N THR A 202 -5.24 0.84 9.30
CA THR A 202 -5.15 1.64 8.09
C THR A 202 -6.53 2.12 7.64
N LEU A 203 -6.67 3.42 7.38
CA LEU A 203 -7.93 3.99 6.91
C LEU A 203 -7.68 5.01 5.80
N SER A 204 -8.27 4.75 4.64
CA SER A 204 -8.13 5.61 3.50
C SER A 204 -8.90 6.93 3.69
N SER A 205 -8.26 8.05 3.33
CA SER A 205 -8.89 9.36 3.23
C SER A 205 -9.12 9.80 1.77
N GLY A 206 -9.27 8.83 0.85
CA GLY A 206 -9.43 9.06 -0.58
C GLY A 206 -9.84 7.79 -1.33
N THR A 207 -10.37 7.93 -2.54
CA THR A 207 -10.83 6.79 -3.35
C THR A 207 -9.78 6.23 -4.31
N ASN A 208 -8.57 6.81 -4.29
CA ASN A 208 -7.47 6.47 -5.19
C ASN A 208 -6.25 5.92 -4.44
N ASN A 209 -6.46 5.39 -3.22
CA ASN A 209 -5.39 4.78 -2.45
C ASN A 209 -5.47 3.27 -2.60
N VAL A 210 -4.32 2.63 -2.69
CA VAL A 210 -4.23 1.18 -2.88
C VAL A 210 -3.85 0.49 -1.57
N PHE A 211 -3.02 1.09 -0.72
CA PHE A 211 -2.59 0.44 0.51
C PHE A 211 -3.69 0.34 1.58
N PRO A 212 -4.32 1.45 2.02
CA PRO A 212 -5.39 1.42 3.01
C PRO A 212 -6.77 1.18 2.40
N ASP A 213 -7.59 0.41 3.10
CA ASP A 213 -9.00 0.23 2.73
C ASP A 213 -9.82 1.52 2.93
N LEU A 214 -10.80 1.72 2.05
CA LEU A 214 -11.88 2.67 2.29
C LEU A 214 -12.97 2.00 3.15
N ARG A 215 -13.07 2.40 4.43
CA ARG A 215 -13.96 1.78 5.42
C ARG A 215 -14.62 2.82 6.32
N GLU A 216 -15.68 2.42 7.01
CA GLU A 216 -16.27 3.23 8.08
C GLU A 216 -15.33 3.29 9.31
N ALA A 217 -15.13 4.50 9.82
CA ALA A 217 -14.14 4.84 10.83
C ALA A 217 -14.44 4.24 12.22
N THR A 218 -15.70 4.11 12.62
CA THR A 218 -16.12 3.46 13.87
C THR A 218 -15.69 2.00 13.89
N VAL A 219 -15.87 1.29 12.77
CA VAL A 219 -15.50 -0.12 12.61
C VAL A 219 -13.99 -0.31 12.72
N THR A 220 -13.20 0.57 12.11
CA THR A 220 -11.74 0.60 12.26
C THR A 220 -11.32 0.91 13.69
N GLY A 221 -11.95 1.90 14.33
CA GLY A 221 -11.69 2.25 15.74
C GLY A 221 -12.03 1.10 16.70
N LEU A 222 -13.09 0.34 16.41
CA LEU A 222 -13.50 -0.83 17.19
C LEU A 222 -12.45 -1.94 17.10
N ALA A 223 -11.99 -2.29 15.88
CA ALA A 223 -10.93 -3.28 15.72
C ALA A 223 -9.60 -2.82 16.35
N ALA A 224 -9.22 -1.55 16.16
CA ALA A 224 -8.04 -0.97 16.78
C ALA A 224 -8.09 -1.03 18.31
N GLY A 225 -9.23 -0.67 18.92
CA GLY A 225 -9.41 -0.76 20.36
C GLY A 225 -9.34 -2.19 20.89
N LEU A 226 -9.94 -3.15 20.17
CA LEU A 226 -9.88 -4.57 20.53
C LEU A 226 -8.44 -5.10 20.53
N VAL A 227 -7.64 -4.70 19.54
CA VAL A 227 -6.20 -5.05 19.46
C VAL A 227 -5.41 -4.34 20.56
N ALA A 228 -5.61 -3.04 20.75
CA ALA A 228 -4.92 -2.24 21.76
C ALA A 228 -5.16 -2.74 23.19
N LEU A 229 -6.35 -3.31 23.44
CA LEU A 229 -6.75 -3.90 24.72
C LEU A 229 -6.38 -5.39 24.84
N GLY A 230 -5.76 -5.99 23.83
CA GLY A 230 -5.40 -7.42 23.83
C GLY A 230 -6.61 -8.35 23.85
N ARG A 231 -7.79 -7.88 23.43
CA ARG A 231 -9.04 -8.66 23.45
C ARG A 231 -9.21 -9.59 22.26
N VAL A 232 -8.33 -9.50 21.25
CA VAL A 232 -8.29 -10.40 20.11
C VAL A 232 -6.85 -10.88 19.92
N PRO A 233 -6.61 -12.20 19.72
CA PRO A 233 -5.26 -12.72 19.51
C PRO A 233 -4.56 -12.09 18.30
N ALA A 234 -3.27 -11.76 18.47
CA ALA A 234 -2.48 -11.12 17.41
C ALA A 234 -2.42 -11.94 16.11
N GLY A 235 -2.32 -13.27 16.19
CA GLY A 235 -2.33 -14.14 14.99
C GLY A 235 -3.65 -14.08 14.19
N ILE A 236 -4.74 -13.67 14.81
CA ILE A 236 -6.02 -13.45 14.13
C ILE A 236 -6.11 -12.03 13.60
N ALA A 237 -5.77 -11.05 14.42
CA ALA A 237 -5.99 -9.64 14.13
C ALA A 237 -4.92 -9.02 13.21
N LEU A 238 -3.67 -9.51 13.24
CA LEU A 238 -2.56 -8.86 12.56
C LEU A 238 -2.16 -9.61 11.29
N ARG A 239 -1.85 -8.85 10.24
CA ARG A 239 -1.23 -9.33 9.02
C ARG A 239 0.06 -8.58 8.80
N ARG A 240 1.12 -9.31 8.46
CA ARG A 240 2.36 -8.66 8.05
C ARG A 240 2.25 -8.28 6.59
N GLN A 241 2.54 -7.02 6.29
CA GLN A 241 2.51 -6.52 4.92
C GLN A 241 3.88 -6.63 4.27
N LYS A 242 3.88 -6.76 2.95
CA LYS A 242 5.07 -6.67 2.11
C LYS A 242 5.44 -5.20 1.91
N LEU A 243 6.71 -4.93 1.65
CA LEU A 243 7.19 -3.63 1.16
C LEU A 243 8.29 -3.83 0.11
N LEU A 244 8.50 -2.83 -0.73
CA LEU A 244 9.71 -2.72 -1.56
C LEU A 244 10.73 -1.90 -0.78
N ARG A 245 11.98 -2.36 -0.80
CA ARG A 245 13.17 -1.57 -0.43
C ARG A 245 13.84 -1.08 -1.69
N ILE A 246 14.16 0.19 -1.74
CA ILE A 246 14.81 0.82 -2.87
C ILE A 246 16.15 1.40 -2.40
N ALA A 247 17.21 0.78 -2.89
CA ALA A 247 18.57 1.24 -2.68
C ALA A 247 19.06 2.01 -3.91
N THR A 248 19.90 3.00 -3.66
CA THR A 248 20.49 3.88 -4.67
C THR A 248 21.99 3.98 -4.44
N SER A 249 22.77 4.02 -5.52
CA SER A 249 24.21 4.25 -5.44
C SER A 249 24.56 5.73 -5.19
N THR A 250 23.58 6.63 -5.13
CA THR A 250 23.80 8.06 -4.85
C THR A 250 24.34 8.25 -3.42
N PRO A 251 25.49 8.92 -3.24
CA PRO A 251 26.08 9.13 -1.91
C PRO A 251 25.13 9.86 -0.95
N GLY A 252 25.01 9.33 0.27
CA GLY A 252 24.23 9.95 1.35
C GLY A 252 22.71 9.83 1.21
N GLN A 253 22.19 9.19 0.15
CA GLN A 253 20.77 8.88 0.05
C GLN A 253 20.44 7.63 0.87
N PRO A 254 19.52 7.71 1.85
CA PRO A 254 19.09 6.55 2.60
C PRO A 254 18.29 5.59 1.71
N GLU A 255 18.20 4.34 2.14
CA GLU A 255 17.25 3.38 1.56
C GLU A 255 15.83 3.91 1.75
N GLU A 256 15.04 3.81 0.69
CA GLU A 256 13.64 4.23 0.68
C GLU A 256 12.73 2.99 0.64
N ILE A 257 11.47 3.16 1.02
CA ILE A 257 10.48 2.09 0.98
C ILE A 257 9.27 2.47 0.14
N ALA A 258 8.59 1.48 -0.43
CA ALA A 258 7.25 1.62 -0.98
C ALA A 258 6.35 0.48 -0.46
N LEU A 259 5.09 0.79 -0.17
CA LEU A 259 4.14 -0.19 0.35
C LEU A 259 3.37 -0.91 -0.76
N VAL A 260 3.15 -0.23 -1.88
CA VAL A 260 2.38 -0.70 -3.04
C VAL A 260 3.30 -0.81 -4.24
N ASP A 261 3.86 0.32 -4.68
CA ASP A 261 4.58 0.39 -5.95
C ASP A 261 5.77 1.37 -5.94
N ALA A 262 6.75 1.03 -6.76
CA ALA A 262 7.87 1.90 -7.10
C ALA A 262 7.97 1.98 -8.63
N CYS A 263 7.80 3.19 -9.17
CA CYS A 263 7.85 3.40 -10.62
C CYS A 263 9.00 4.32 -11.01
N VAL A 264 9.63 4.01 -12.14
CA VAL A 264 10.72 4.81 -12.69
C VAL A 264 10.24 5.51 -13.94
N SER A 265 10.41 6.83 -13.96
CA SER A 265 10.10 7.70 -15.09
C SER A 265 11.38 8.19 -15.76
N SER A 266 11.35 8.30 -17.09
CA SER A 266 12.46 8.86 -17.88
C SER A 266 12.58 10.39 -17.75
N LEU A 267 11.62 11.04 -17.11
CA LEU A 267 11.66 12.49 -16.86
C LEU A 267 12.69 12.81 -15.76
N ARG A 268 13.49 13.85 -15.96
CA ARG A 268 14.66 14.17 -15.11
C ARG A 268 14.39 15.14 -13.97
N HIS A 269 13.20 15.74 -13.92
CA HIS A 269 12.86 16.79 -12.96
C HIS A 269 11.52 16.51 -12.30
N VAL A 270 11.47 16.62 -10.96
CA VAL A 270 10.23 16.61 -10.17
C VAL A 270 9.38 17.82 -10.57
N GLY A 271 8.07 17.61 -10.73
CA GLY A 271 7.12 18.69 -11.04
C GLY A 271 6.69 18.78 -12.50
N ALA A 272 7.28 17.98 -13.40
CA ALA A 272 6.56 17.57 -14.60
C ALA A 272 5.43 16.64 -14.16
N ARG A 273 4.28 16.69 -14.84
CA ARG A 273 3.03 15.94 -14.54
C ARG A 273 3.18 14.42 -14.79
N ALA A 274 4.25 13.83 -14.26
CA ALA A 274 5.01 12.70 -14.78
C ALA A 274 4.46 11.33 -14.37
N LEU A 275 3.80 11.23 -13.21
CA LEU A 275 3.46 9.92 -12.63
C LEU A 275 2.19 9.29 -13.21
N TRP A 276 1.36 10.08 -13.88
CA TRP A 276 0.07 9.61 -14.43
C TRP A 276 0.14 9.29 -15.91
N GLN A 277 1.25 9.61 -16.58
CA GLN A 277 1.42 9.38 -18.00
C GLN A 277 2.17 8.06 -18.18
N PRO A 278 1.49 6.94 -18.50
CA PRO A 278 2.16 5.65 -18.56
C PRO A 278 3.28 5.62 -19.61
N GLY A 279 3.19 6.50 -20.63
CA GLY A 279 4.21 6.64 -21.68
C GLY A 279 5.57 7.17 -21.22
N THR A 280 5.68 7.77 -20.02
CA THR A 280 6.97 8.24 -19.47
C THR A 280 7.60 7.25 -18.50
N ILE A 281 6.88 6.19 -18.14
CA ILE A 281 7.30 5.20 -17.15
C ILE A 281 7.99 4.06 -17.88
N SER A 282 9.21 3.72 -17.45
CA SER A 282 9.99 2.62 -18.01
C SER A 282 9.87 1.33 -17.21
N GLU A 283 9.75 1.43 -15.89
CA GLU A 283 9.79 0.29 -14.99
C GLU A 283 8.79 0.48 -13.84
N LEU A 284 8.12 -0.59 -13.44
CA LEU A 284 7.15 -0.60 -12.35
C LEU A 284 7.36 -1.86 -11.50
N ALA A 285 7.76 -1.68 -10.25
CA ALA A 285 7.79 -2.74 -9.25
C ALA A 285 6.56 -2.64 -8.35
N VAL A 286 5.93 -3.76 -8.01
CA VAL A 286 4.77 -3.81 -7.11
C VAL A 286 4.93 -4.90 -6.05
N THR A 287 4.47 -4.63 -4.83
CA THR A 287 4.42 -5.62 -3.74
C THR A 287 3.27 -6.61 -3.93
N PHE A 288 2.11 -6.10 -4.33
CA PHE A 288 0.88 -6.85 -4.65
C PHE A 288 0.17 -6.14 -5.82
N ALA A 289 -0.75 -6.85 -6.45
CA ALA A 289 -1.39 -6.42 -7.68
C ALA A 289 -2.84 -6.87 -7.68
N GLU A 290 -3.70 -6.09 -7.04
CA GLU A 290 -5.15 -6.37 -6.95
C GLU A 290 -5.84 -5.92 -8.26
N PRO A 291 -6.68 -6.75 -8.90
CA PRO A 291 -7.32 -6.40 -10.17
C PRO A 291 -8.30 -5.22 -10.11
N ASP A 292 -8.81 -4.92 -8.92
CA ASP A 292 -9.71 -3.81 -8.61
C ASP A 292 -8.98 -2.57 -8.08
N ALA A 293 -7.64 -2.59 -8.05
CA ALA A 293 -6.85 -1.42 -7.72
C ALA A 293 -6.97 -0.32 -8.78
N ILE A 294 -6.78 0.93 -8.35
CA ILE A 294 -6.65 2.10 -9.23
C ILE A 294 -5.21 2.60 -9.16
N GLY A 295 -4.67 3.08 -10.28
CA GLY A 295 -3.28 3.55 -10.36
C GLY A 295 -2.41 2.66 -11.24
N LEU A 296 -1.10 2.83 -11.16
CA LEU A 296 -0.16 2.07 -11.99
C LEU A 296 -0.10 0.59 -11.62
N SER A 297 -0.28 0.27 -10.34
CA SER A 297 -0.38 -1.12 -9.86
C SER A 297 -1.51 -1.91 -10.53
N SER A 298 -2.57 -1.24 -11.01
CA SER A 298 -3.65 -1.89 -11.77
C SER A 298 -3.18 -2.52 -13.09
N VAL A 299 -2.11 -1.99 -13.70
CA VAL A 299 -1.49 -2.57 -14.90
C VAL A 299 -1.00 -3.99 -14.58
N ALA A 300 -0.32 -4.16 -13.44
CA ALA A 300 0.11 -5.46 -12.97
C ALA A 300 -1.10 -6.33 -12.59
N GLY A 301 -2.08 -5.77 -11.88
CA GLY A 301 -3.25 -6.52 -11.39
C GLY A 301 -4.12 -7.11 -12.50
N LEU A 302 -4.25 -6.41 -13.63
CA LEU A 302 -5.01 -6.88 -14.79
C LEU A 302 -4.26 -7.90 -15.66
N LEU A 303 -2.93 -8.01 -15.50
CA LEU A 303 -2.10 -8.95 -16.27
C LEU A 303 -1.77 -10.21 -15.48
N HIS A 304 -1.39 -10.03 -14.22
CA HIS A 304 -1.05 -11.11 -13.30
C HIS A 304 -1.43 -10.66 -11.89
N PRO A 305 -2.65 -10.98 -11.42
CA PRO A 305 -3.07 -10.67 -10.06
C PRO A 305 -2.10 -11.28 -9.04
N VAL A 306 -1.81 -10.53 -7.98
CA VAL A 306 -0.99 -10.99 -6.84
C VAL A 306 -1.61 -10.49 -5.55
N GLY A 307 -2.01 -11.39 -4.67
CA GLY A 307 -2.57 -11.08 -3.37
C GLY A 307 -1.55 -10.50 -2.38
N ARG A 308 -2.05 -9.79 -1.37
CA ARG A 308 -1.24 -9.21 -0.29
C ARG A 308 -0.48 -10.24 0.54
N GLN A 309 -0.99 -11.46 0.65
CA GLN A 309 -0.38 -12.54 1.43
C GLN A 309 0.46 -13.51 0.59
N GLU A 310 0.47 -13.35 -0.74
CA GLU A 310 1.32 -14.18 -1.60
C GLU A 310 2.78 -13.74 -1.47
N PRO A 311 3.75 -14.66 -1.33
CA PRO A 311 5.14 -14.35 -0.97
C PRO A 311 5.97 -13.91 -2.19
N HIS A 312 5.40 -13.10 -3.07
CA HIS A 312 6.09 -12.53 -4.22
C HIS A 312 5.44 -11.20 -4.63
N GLY A 313 6.12 -10.47 -5.51
CA GLY A 313 5.65 -9.24 -6.15
C GLY A 313 5.96 -9.31 -7.64
N LEU A 314 5.81 -8.20 -8.36
CA LEU A 314 6.07 -8.15 -9.80
C LEU A 314 6.95 -6.97 -10.18
N LEU A 315 7.76 -7.16 -11.21
CA LEU A 315 8.51 -6.13 -11.90
C LEU A 315 8.10 -6.12 -13.36
N LEU A 316 7.59 -4.98 -13.83
CA LEU A 316 7.19 -4.76 -15.20
C LEU A 316 8.18 -3.83 -15.88
N ARG A 317 8.51 -4.19 -17.12
CA ARG A 317 9.20 -3.31 -18.08
C ARG A 317 8.12 -2.73 -18.99
N LEU A 318 7.90 -1.43 -18.90
CA LEU A 318 6.87 -0.75 -19.67
C LEU A 318 7.44 -0.25 -21.00
N ALA A 319 6.57 -0.16 -22.00
CA ALA A 319 6.90 0.33 -23.33
C ALA A 319 5.71 1.11 -23.90
N PRO A 320 5.90 1.92 -24.95
CA PRO A 320 4.78 2.57 -25.62
C PRO A 320 3.73 1.53 -26.06
N PRO A 321 2.43 1.77 -25.82
CA PRO A 321 1.38 0.83 -26.17
C PRO A 321 1.40 0.51 -27.67
N ARG A 322 1.15 -0.76 -28.02
CA ARG A 322 1.14 -1.26 -29.42
C ARG A 322 2.45 -1.05 -30.20
N SER A 323 3.56 -0.78 -29.52
CA SER A 323 4.89 -0.70 -30.15
C SER A 323 5.48 -2.10 -30.38
N ALA A 324 6.52 -2.20 -31.23
CA ALA A 324 7.22 -3.45 -31.47
C ALA A 324 7.91 -4.03 -30.21
N GLN A 325 8.21 -3.18 -29.22
CA GLN A 325 8.77 -3.59 -27.94
C GLN A 325 7.71 -4.13 -26.97
N ALA A 326 6.45 -3.72 -27.11
CA ALA A 326 5.36 -4.16 -26.24
C ALA A 326 4.92 -5.59 -26.62
N ARG A 327 5.08 -6.54 -25.70
CA ARG A 327 4.58 -7.91 -25.88
C ARG A 327 3.07 -8.00 -25.69
N MET A 328 2.52 -7.11 -24.86
CA MET A 328 1.09 -6.97 -24.61
C MET A 328 0.75 -5.52 -24.35
N THR A 329 -0.52 -5.16 -24.51
CA THR A 329 -1.05 -3.84 -24.14
C THR A 329 -2.32 -4.07 -23.33
N VAL A 330 -2.41 -3.40 -22.18
CA VAL A 330 -3.55 -3.51 -21.26
C VAL A 330 -4.21 -2.15 -21.10
N ALA A 331 -5.55 -2.15 -21.11
CA ALA A 331 -6.33 -0.97 -20.75
C ALA A 331 -6.53 -0.97 -19.24
N ALA A 332 -5.82 -0.10 -18.53
CA ALA A 332 -5.75 -0.10 -17.07
C ALA A 332 -6.37 1.18 -16.47
N PRO A 333 -7.08 1.09 -15.32
CA PRO A 333 -7.61 2.23 -14.61
C PRO A 333 -6.51 2.98 -13.85
N ILE A 334 -5.76 3.81 -14.56
CA ILE A 334 -4.62 4.56 -14.02
C ILE A 334 -5.02 5.69 -13.05
N ALA A 335 -6.29 6.12 -13.09
CA ALA A 335 -6.88 7.05 -12.13
C ALA A 335 -8.42 6.92 -12.13
N PRO A 336 -9.15 7.45 -11.13
CA PRO A 336 -10.61 7.37 -11.10
C PRO A 336 -11.27 7.99 -12.34
N GLY A 337 -11.99 7.17 -13.09
CA GLY A 337 -12.65 7.56 -14.34
C GLY A 337 -11.72 7.67 -15.56
N LEU A 338 -10.44 7.31 -15.44
CA LEU A 338 -9.46 7.38 -16.51
C LEU A 338 -8.86 5.99 -16.79
N ILE A 339 -9.16 5.47 -17.99
CA ILE A 339 -8.54 4.26 -18.53
C ILE A 339 -7.46 4.66 -19.52
N ALA A 340 -6.27 4.07 -19.41
CA ALA A 340 -5.18 4.28 -20.36
C ALA A 340 -4.64 2.95 -20.87
N GLU A 341 -4.21 2.93 -22.13
CA GLU A 341 -3.48 1.81 -22.69
C GLU A 341 -2.01 1.86 -22.25
N VAL A 342 -1.52 0.75 -21.70
CA VAL A 342 -0.15 0.61 -21.23
C VAL A 342 0.49 -0.59 -21.92
N GLY A 343 1.61 -0.36 -22.62
CA GLY A 343 2.40 -1.43 -23.22
C GLY A 343 3.32 -2.07 -22.18
N VAL A 344 3.40 -3.39 -22.17
CA VAL A 344 4.30 -4.16 -21.29
C VAL A 344 5.23 -5.00 -22.15
N ALA A 345 6.53 -4.74 -22.04
CA ALA A 345 7.60 -5.44 -22.75
C ALA A 345 8.02 -6.72 -22.04
N ALA A 346 8.03 -6.69 -20.69
CA ALA A 346 8.35 -7.85 -19.87
C ALA A 346 7.65 -7.77 -18.51
N LEU A 347 7.41 -8.93 -17.92
CA LEU A 347 6.87 -9.11 -16.59
C LEU A 347 7.71 -10.20 -15.91
N GLU A 348 8.24 -9.88 -14.74
CA GLU A 348 9.12 -10.73 -13.96
C GLU A 348 8.61 -10.81 -12.51
N VAL A 349 8.78 -11.97 -11.87
CA VAL A 349 8.41 -12.15 -10.46
C VAL A 349 9.52 -11.60 -9.56
N LEU A 350 9.14 -10.74 -8.61
CA LEU A 350 10.02 -10.31 -7.52
C LEU A 350 10.02 -11.39 -6.43
N VAL A 351 11.16 -12.06 -6.27
CA VAL A 351 11.39 -13.03 -5.20
C VAL A 351 11.84 -12.28 -3.94
N PRO A 352 11.27 -12.56 -2.75
CA PRO A 352 11.68 -11.93 -1.50
C PRO A 352 13.18 -12.00 -1.22
N GLY A 353 13.75 -10.91 -0.73
CA GLY A 353 15.16 -10.81 -0.35
C GLY A 353 16.15 -10.78 -1.54
N ARG A 354 15.68 -11.02 -2.77
CA ARG A 354 16.51 -10.89 -3.97
C ARG A 354 16.45 -9.46 -4.50
N SER A 355 17.60 -8.81 -4.49
CA SER A 355 17.76 -7.49 -5.10
C SER A 355 17.80 -7.59 -6.63
N ILE A 356 17.05 -6.73 -7.32
CA ILE A 356 17.01 -6.63 -8.77
C ILE A 356 17.36 -5.20 -9.18
N ALA A 357 18.37 -5.06 -10.03
CA ALA A 357 18.76 -3.77 -10.59
C ALA A 357 17.69 -3.26 -11.57
N LEU A 358 17.35 -1.97 -11.43
CA LEU A 358 16.54 -1.24 -12.41
C LEU A 358 17.44 -0.79 -13.57
N GLN A 359 16.88 -0.74 -14.77
CA GLN A 359 17.62 -0.44 -16.01
C GLN A 359 17.93 1.04 -16.17
N ALA A 360 17.02 1.91 -15.72
CA ALA A 360 17.20 3.34 -15.80
C ALA A 360 18.40 3.80 -14.96
N ARG A 361 19.21 4.70 -15.54
CA ARG A 361 20.38 5.32 -14.86
C ARG A 361 20.18 6.80 -14.53
N SER A 362 19.09 7.38 -15.02
CA SER A 362 18.68 8.76 -14.73
C SER A 362 17.18 8.89 -14.90
N GLY A 363 16.55 9.72 -14.08
CA GLY A 363 15.11 9.97 -14.15
C GLY A 363 14.55 10.37 -12.80
N THR A 364 13.27 10.11 -12.62
CA THR A 364 12.60 10.20 -11.32
C THR A 364 12.09 8.84 -10.87
N LEU A 365 12.27 8.55 -9.59
CA LEU A 365 11.71 7.40 -8.91
C LEU A 365 10.51 7.89 -8.10
N ALA A 366 9.33 7.35 -8.39
CA ALA A 366 8.14 7.57 -7.58
C ALA A 366 7.83 6.37 -6.71
N LEU A 367 7.51 6.65 -5.46
CA LEU A 367 7.12 5.66 -4.47
C LEU A 367 5.66 5.90 -4.11
N ASP A 368 4.85 4.85 -4.19
CA ASP A 368 3.40 4.82 -3.96
C ASP A 368 2.66 6.03 -4.58
N GLY A 369 3.10 6.49 -5.74
CA GLY A 369 2.57 7.65 -6.47
C GLY A 369 2.69 9.03 -5.80
N GLU A 370 3.43 9.18 -4.68
CA GLU A 370 3.44 10.43 -3.88
C GLU A 370 4.84 11.04 -3.66
N ARG A 371 5.89 10.22 -3.50
CA ARG A 371 7.26 10.72 -3.26
C ARG A 371 8.08 10.51 -4.51
N GLU A 372 8.53 11.62 -5.10
CA GLU A 372 9.43 11.63 -6.25
C GLU A 372 10.86 11.93 -5.81
N LEU A 373 11.81 11.14 -6.30
CA LEU A 373 13.24 11.30 -6.08
C LEU A 373 13.93 11.41 -7.44
N GLU A 374 14.65 12.50 -7.65
CA GLU A 374 15.54 12.62 -8.80
C GLU A 374 16.80 11.78 -8.57
N PHE A 375 17.21 11.10 -9.63
CA PHE A 375 18.49 10.39 -9.66
C PHE A 375 19.16 10.59 -11.01
N SER A 376 20.49 10.65 -10.99
CA SER A 376 21.29 10.88 -12.18
C SER A 376 22.60 10.12 -12.04
N ALA A 377 22.96 9.37 -13.09
CA ALA A 377 24.13 8.49 -13.11
C ALA A 377 24.20 7.58 -11.87
N ALA A 378 23.05 7.06 -11.43
CA ALA A 378 22.93 6.22 -10.25
C ALA A 378 22.37 4.84 -10.62
N GLU A 379 22.79 3.83 -9.88
CA GLU A 379 22.19 2.51 -9.89
C GLU A 379 21.05 2.47 -8.89
N LEU A 380 19.88 2.00 -9.33
CA LEU A 380 18.76 1.71 -8.46
C LEU A 380 18.58 0.21 -8.36
N ALA A 381 18.28 -0.28 -7.15
CA ALA A 381 17.96 -1.68 -6.93
C ALA A 381 16.69 -1.79 -6.08
N VAL A 382 15.78 -2.66 -6.50
CA VAL A 382 14.55 -2.97 -5.78
C VAL A 382 14.64 -4.34 -5.15
N THR A 383 14.22 -4.45 -3.90
CA THR A 383 14.13 -5.73 -3.18
C THR A 383 12.75 -5.85 -2.55
N LEU A 384 12.05 -6.96 -2.81
CA LEU A 384 10.83 -7.26 -2.08
C LEU A 384 11.17 -7.76 -0.68
N ASP A 385 10.57 -7.16 0.33
CA ASP A 385 10.69 -7.55 1.72
C ASP A 385 9.32 -7.97 2.28
N LEU A 386 9.24 -9.16 2.86
CA LEU A 386 8.04 -9.65 3.53
C LEU A 386 7.92 -9.12 4.97
N CYS A 387 8.95 -8.43 5.45
CA CYS A 387 9.07 -7.94 6.82
C CYS A 387 8.54 -6.51 7.02
N GLY A 388 7.55 -6.08 6.24
CA GLY A 388 6.92 -4.77 6.39
C GLY A 388 6.04 -4.63 7.64
N PRO A 389 5.26 -3.53 7.73
CA PRO A 389 4.49 -3.21 8.93
C PRO A 389 3.40 -4.24 9.20
N PHE A 390 3.04 -4.39 10.48
CA PHE A 390 1.80 -5.08 10.83
C PHE A 390 0.61 -4.17 10.57
N THR A 391 -0.42 -4.70 9.91
CA THR A 391 -1.72 -4.04 9.79
C THR A 391 -2.80 -4.87 10.48
N ILE A 392 -3.84 -4.19 10.96
CA ILE A 392 -5.01 -4.82 11.55
C ILE A 392 -5.95 -5.27 10.44
N ASP A 393 -6.21 -6.57 10.37
CA ASP A 393 -7.27 -7.19 9.58
C ASP A 393 -8.60 -6.95 10.29
N VAL A 394 -9.24 -5.81 9.95
CA VAL A 394 -10.50 -5.38 10.56
C VAL A 394 -11.60 -6.44 10.41
N PRO A 395 -11.85 -7.03 9.22
CA PRO A 395 -12.83 -8.11 9.08
C PRO A 395 -12.55 -9.32 9.97
N ALA A 396 -11.31 -9.82 10.01
CA ALA A 396 -10.98 -10.99 10.83
C ALA A 396 -11.09 -10.69 12.33
N THR A 397 -10.63 -9.51 12.75
CA THR A 397 -10.71 -9.04 14.14
C THR A 397 -12.16 -9.02 14.63
N LEU A 398 -13.05 -8.40 13.85
CA LEU A 398 -14.47 -8.27 14.22
C LEU A 398 -15.24 -9.57 14.09
N SER A 399 -14.93 -10.39 13.07
CA SER A 399 -15.52 -11.73 12.93
C SER A 399 -15.18 -12.61 14.13
N TRP A 400 -13.92 -12.56 14.59
CA TRP A 400 -13.50 -13.29 15.77
C TRP A 400 -14.19 -12.76 17.03
N ALA A 401 -14.23 -11.44 17.22
CA ALA A 401 -14.88 -10.81 18.37
C ALA A 401 -16.38 -11.16 18.46
N ALA A 402 -17.08 -11.19 17.31
CA ALA A 402 -18.48 -11.56 17.24
C ALA A 402 -18.71 -13.04 17.61
N ARG A 403 -17.90 -13.96 17.06
CA ARG A 403 -18.00 -15.40 17.34
C ARG A 403 -17.72 -15.75 18.80
N HIS A 404 -16.88 -14.97 19.47
CA HIS A 404 -16.48 -15.21 20.87
C HIS A 404 -17.21 -14.28 21.86
N GLY A 405 -18.23 -13.54 21.41
CA GLY A 405 -19.06 -12.72 22.29
C GLY A 405 -18.33 -11.53 22.96
N VAL A 406 -17.16 -11.13 22.47
CA VAL A 406 -16.29 -10.09 23.09
C VAL A 406 -16.99 -8.73 23.21
N LEU A 407 -17.95 -8.47 22.34
CA LEU A 407 -18.72 -7.23 22.27
C LEU A 407 -20.14 -7.37 22.86
N ARG A 408 -20.49 -8.52 23.45
CA ARG A 408 -21.80 -8.70 24.10
C ARG A 408 -21.88 -7.84 25.37
N THR A 409 -22.99 -7.15 25.55
CA THR A 409 -23.23 -6.27 26.71
C THR A 409 -24.06 -6.92 27.81
N ASP A 410 -24.71 -8.05 27.51
CA ASP A 410 -25.64 -8.72 28.42
C ASP A 410 -24.94 -9.25 29.70
N ASP A 411 -23.63 -9.51 29.59
CA ASP A 411 -22.75 -9.90 30.71
C ASP A 411 -22.43 -8.73 31.66
N LYS A 412 -22.59 -7.47 31.23
CA LYS A 412 -22.42 -6.30 32.12
C LYS A 412 -23.60 -6.07 33.06
N ALA A 413 -24.77 -6.64 32.77
CA ALA A 413 -25.97 -6.51 33.60
C ALA A 413 -26.04 -7.56 34.73
N HIS A 414 -25.29 -8.66 34.61
CA HIS A 414 -25.30 -9.76 35.58
C HIS A 414 -23.94 -9.81 36.26
N GLY A 415 -23.77 -9.05 37.35
CA GLY A 415 -22.50 -8.97 38.08
C GLY A 415 -21.87 -10.34 38.32
N ASN A 416 -20.56 -10.45 38.04
CA ASN A 416 -19.68 -11.61 38.23
C ASN A 416 -20.38 -12.85 38.83
N GLY A 417 -20.92 -13.75 37.99
CA GLY A 417 -21.50 -14.97 38.55
C GLY A 417 -22.31 -15.92 37.68
N SER A 418 -22.34 -15.80 36.35
CA SER A 418 -23.12 -16.76 35.53
C SER A 418 -22.22 -17.51 34.54
N PRO A 419 -22.10 -18.86 34.66
CA PRO A 419 -21.38 -19.65 33.68
C PRO A 419 -22.20 -19.74 32.39
N HIS A 420 -21.51 -19.56 31.26
CA HIS A 420 -21.85 -20.06 29.93
C HIS A 420 -23.34 -20.15 29.53
N ARG A 421 -23.79 -19.22 28.68
CA ARG A 421 -24.82 -19.54 27.68
C ARG A 421 -24.13 -19.91 26.35
N GLU A 422 -23.88 -21.19 26.18
CA GLU A 422 -23.53 -21.83 24.90
C GLU A 422 -24.77 -22.30 24.11
N GLU A 423 -25.91 -21.62 24.25
CA GLU A 423 -27.01 -21.86 23.31
C GLU A 423 -26.89 -20.85 22.15
N PRO A 424 -26.71 -21.31 20.91
CA PRO A 424 -26.78 -20.42 19.77
C PRO A 424 -28.21 -19.85 19.67
N LEU A 425 -28.31 -18.54 19.46
CA LEU A 425 -29.58 -17.82 19.23
C LEU A 425 -30.36 -18.32 18.00
N PHE A 426 -29.70 -19.14 17.16
CA PHE A 426 -30.28 -19.78 16.00
C PHE A 426 -29.93 -21.27 16.02
N THR A 427 -30.94 -22.11 16.20
CA THR A 427 -30.93 -23.54 15.87
C THR A 427 -31.33 -23.76 14.43
#